data_AF-A0A7X6UV41-F1
#
_entry.id   AF-A0A7X6UV41-F1
#
_cell.length_a   1.000
_cell.length_b   1.000
_cell.length_c   1.000
_cell.angle_alpha   90.00
_cell.angle_beta   90.00
_cell.angle_gamma   90.00
#
_symmetry.space_group_name_H-M   'P 1'
#
loop_
_entity.id
_entity.type
_entity.pdbx_description
1 polymer ?
#
loop_
_entity_poly.entity_id
_entity_poly.type
_entity_poly.pdbx_seq_one_letter_code
_entity_poly.pdbx_strand_id
1 'polypeptide(L)'
;LNTAPTQALDEVVKVDYKVHGCPIDKRELSVILCSILLHKKPPIPPNHPVCVECKKLGYVCRYEFNEICLGPITLAGCGARCPSRGLWCFGCRGLIEDPNVNAAREVMDQYGKTSADLQSRMALFGGQQELSHGPS
;
A
#
# COMPACT_ATOMS: atom_id res chain seq x y z
N LEU A 1 -13.08 28.47 -0.81
CA LEU A 1 -11.71 28.58 -1.36
C LEU A 1 -11.76 28.05 -2.79
N ASN A 2 -11.41 28.87 -3.80
CA ASN A 2 -11.35 28.44 -5.20
C ASN A 2 -10.00 27.77 -5.45
N THR A 3 -9.86 26.52 -5.02
CA THR A 3 -8.67 25.70 -5.28
C THR A 3 -9.04 24.61 -6.27
N ALA A 4 -8.18 24.37 -7.26
CA ALA A 4 -8.31 23.25 -8.19
C ALA A 4 -8.37 21.91 -7.44
N PRO A 5 -9.01 20.87 -8.02
CA PRO A 5 -9.06 19.55 -7.38
C PRO A 5 -7.65 18.98 -7.20
N THR A 6 -7.47 18.17 -6.15
CA THR A 6 -6.23 17.45 -5.90
C THR A 6 -6.00 16.42 -7.00
N GLN A 7 -4.78 16.38 -7.53
CA GLN A 7 -4.37 15.46 -8.59
C GLN A 7 -3.01 14.84 -8.26
N ALA A 8 -2.77 13.61 -8.69
CA ALA A 8 -1.46 12.99 -8.61
C ALA A 8 -0.50 13.57 -9.67
N LEU A 9 0.81 13.55 -9.39
CA LEU A 9 1.80 14.17 -10.28
C LEU A 9 1.83 13.49 -11.67
N ASP A 10 1.63 12.17 -11.71
CA ASP A 10 1.61 11.38 -12.94
C ASP A 10 0.35 11.59 -13.79
N GLU A 11 -0.69 12.23 -13.26
CA GLU A 11 -1.86 12.65 -14.06
C GLU A 11 -1.58 13.89 -14.88
N VAL A 12 -0.60 14.70 -14.47
CA VAL A 12 -0.33 16.03 -15.05
C VAL A 12 0.95 16.02 -15.86
N VAL A 13 1.95 15.23 -15.46
CA VAL A 13 3.23 15.12 -16.14
C VAL A 13 3.68 13.67 -16.22
N LYS A 14 4.48 13.34 -17.24
CA LYS A 14 5.09 12.02 -17.34
C LYS A 14 6.07 11.83 -16.17
N VAL A 15 5.86 10.78 -15.38
CA VAL A 15 6.72 10.40 -14.25
C VAL A 15 7.50 9.14 -14.61
N ASP A 16 8.83 9.20 -14.56
CA ASP A 16 9.69 8.07 -14.91
C ASP A 16 9.84 7.06 -13.75
N TYR A 17 9.74 7.52 -12.50
CA TYR A 17 9.86 6.66 -11.32
C TYR A 17 9.06 7.21 -10.14
N LYS A 18 8.39 6.31 -9.40
CA LYS A 18 7.60 6.64 -8.19
C LYS A 18 8.25 6.05 -6.95
N VAL A 19 8.41 6.85 -5.90
CA VAL A 19 8.86 6.39 -4.59
C VAL A 19 7.67 6.36 -3.64
N HIS A 20 7.31 5.17 -3.16
CA HIS A 20 6.08 4.96 -2.41
C HIS A 20 6.23 5.26 -0.90
N GLY A 21 5.19 5.84 -0.30
CA GLY A 21 5.06 6.00 1.15
C GLY A 21 4.79 7.43 1.62
N CYS A 22 4.10 7.54 2.76
CA CYS A 22 3.82 8.81 3.44
C CYS A 22 4.28 8.75 4.91
N PRO A 23 5.51 9.19 5.24
CA PRO A 23 6.58 9.57 4.32
C PRO A 23 7.27 8.33 3.72
N ILE A 24 8.05 8.59 2.66
CA ILE A 24 8.94 7.60 2.03
C ILE A 24 10.01 7.07 3.01
N ASP A 25 10.50 5.85 2.80
CA ASP A 25 11.61 5.29 3.58
C ASP A 25 12.96 5.89 3.12
N LYS A 26 13.79 6.30 4.08
CA LYS A 26 15.07 6.95 3.81
C LYS A 26 16.07 6.03 3.10
N ARG A 27 16.07 4.73 3.43
CA ARG A 27 17.00 3.78 2.82
C ARG A 27 16.56 3.45 1.40
N GLU A 28 15.26 3.22 1.21
CA GLU A 28 14.65 3.05 -0.12
C GLU A 28 15.02 4.22 -1.04
N LEU A 29 14.79 5.46 -0.59
CA LEU A 29 15.15 6.65 -1.35
C LEU A 29 16.65 6.71 -1.68
N SER A 30 17.52 6.48 -0.70
CA SER A 30 18.97 6.51 -0.92
C SER A 30 19.42 5.47 -1.96
N VAL A 31 18.87 4.26 -1.92
CA VAL A 31 19.22 3.21 -2.88
C VAL A 31 18.74 3.58 -4.28
N ILE A 32 17.53 4.12 -4.42
CA ILE A 32 17.00 4.58 -5.71
C ILE A 32 17.88 5.71 -6.26
N LEU A 33 18.14 6.73 -5.46
CA LEU A 33 18.94 7.89 -5.87
C LEU A 33 20.35 7.48 -6.29
N CYS A 34 21.04 6.66 -5.48
CA CYS A 34 22.37 6.16 -5.82
C CYS A 34 22.35 5.30 -7.09
N SER A 35 21.31 4.49 -7.30
CA SER A 35 21.17 3.69 -8.53
C SER A 35 21.07 4.58 -9.76
N ILE A 36 20.24 5.62 -9.70
CA ILE A 36 20.06 6.59 -10.80
C ILE A 36 21.36 7.34 -11.08
N LEU A 37 22.04 7.83 -10.05
CA LEU A 37 23.31 8.56 -10.18
C LEU A 37 24.43 7.71 -10.79
N LEU A 38 24.41 6.39 -10.57
CA LEU A 38 25.36 5.44 -11.13
C LEU A 38 24.93 4.89 -12.50
N HIS A 39 23.90 5.47 -13.13
CA HIS A 39 23.31 4.99 -14.39
C HIS A 39 22.85 3.52 -14.34
N LYS A 40 22.45 3.04 -13.16
CA LYS A 40 21.87 1.71 -12.95
C LYS A 40 20.35 1.81 -12.90
N LYS A 41 19.67 0.71 -13.24
CA LYS A 41 18.23 0.59 -13.01
C LYS A 41 17.95 0.58 -11.51
N PRO A 42 17.04 1.45 -10.99
CA PRO A 42 16.62 1.40 -9.60
C PRO A 42 16.05 0.03 -9.23
N PRO A 43 16.14 -0.38 -7.96
CA PRO A 43 15.48 -1.60 -7.51
C PRO A 43 13.97 -1.50 -7.76
N ILE A 44 13.37 -2.63 -8.13
CA ILE A 44 11.92 -2.74 -8.27
C ILE A 44 11.34 -2.83 -6.85
N PRO A 45 10.29 -2.06 -6.53
CA PRO A 45 9.63 -2.19 -5.23
C PRO A 45 9.11 -3.61 -5.01
N PRO A 46 8.90 -4.04 -3.76
CA PRO A 46 8.46 -5.40 -3.48
C PRO A 46 7.09 -5.66 -4.12
N ASN A 47 7.00 -6.61 -5.03
CA ASN A 47 5.73 -7.00 -5.67
C ASN A 47 4.95 -8.00 -4.79
N HIS A 48 4.63 -7.60 -3.56
CA HIS A 48 3.78 -8.38 -2.66
C HIS A 48 3.10 -7.47 -1.64
N PRO A 49 1.96 -7.89 -1.05
CA PRO A 49 1.24 -7.07 -0.10
C PRO A 49 1.94 -7.03 1.27
N VAL A 50 1.68 -5.98 2.06
CA VAL A 50 2.21 -5.81 3.42
C VAL A 50 1.94 -7.05 4.30
N CYS A 51 0.85 -7.78 4.06
CA CYS A 51 0.57 -9.02 4.78
C CYS A 51 1.71 -10.05 4.73
N VAL A 52 2.44 -10.17 3.61
CA VAL A 52 3.53 -11.14 3.48
C VAL A 52 4.68 -10.79 4.42
N GLU A 53 5.14 -9.52 4.45
CA GLU A 53 6.18 -9.07 5.38
C GLU A 53 5.68 -9.09 6.83
N CYS A 54 4.42 -8.72 7.08
CA CYS A 54 3.81 -8.71 8.41
C CYS A 54 3.78 -10.11 9.04
N LYS A 55 3.38 -11.13 8.25
CA LYS A 55 3.37 -12.53 8.70
C LYS A 55 4.78 -13.09 8.84
N LYS A 56 5.70 -12.74 7.92
CA LYS A 56 7.12 -13.14 8.02
C LYS A 56 7.79 -12.60 9.29
N LEU A 57 7.40 -11.41 9.75
CA LEU A 57 7.89 -10.80 10.99
C LEU A 57 7.19 -11.29 12.25
N GLY A 58 6.15 -12.13 12.13
CA GLY A 58 5.45 -12.71 13.28
C GLY A 58 4.54 -11.74 14.04
N TYR A 59 4.08 -10.66 13.40
CA TYR A 59 3.15 -9.73 14.05
C TYR A 59 1.74 -10.31 14.11
N VAL A 60 1.05 -10.03 15.23
CA VAL A 60 -0.33 -10.46 15.46
C VAL A 60 -1.26 -9.84 14.43
N CYS A 61 -2.14 -10.65 13.84
CA CYS A 61 -3.04 -10.18 12.80
C CYS A 61 -4.03 -9.16 13.36
N ARG A 62 -4.20 -8.01 12.68
CA ARG A 62 -5.14 -6.99 13.15
C ARG A 62 -6.61 -7.40 13.00
N TYR A 63 -6.91 -8.35 12.11
CA TYR A 63 -8.25 -8.93 12.00
C TYR A 63 -8.64 -9.73 13.26
N GLU A 64 -7.69 -10.25 14.03
CA GLU A 64 -7.97 -10.91 15.33
C GLU A 64 -8.55 -9.92 16.36
N PHE A 65 -8.31 -8.63 16.18
CA PHE A 65 -8.89 -7.56 17.00
C PHE A 65 -10.16 -6.95 16.37
N ASN A 66 -10.76 -7.63 15.39
CA ASN A 66 -11.93 -7.16 14.63
C ASN A 66 -11.71 -5.82 13.88
N GLU A 67 -10.46 -5.44 13.64
CA GLU A 67 -10.11 -4.23 12.89
C GLU A 67 -10.13 -4.47 11.38
N ILE A 68 -10.39 -3.41 10.61
CA ILE A 68 -10.14 -3.41 9.16
C ILE A 68 -8.72 -2.91 8.91
N CYS A 69 -7.97 -3.68 8.13
CA CYS A 69 -6.55 -3.50 7.87
C CYS A 69 -6.33 -3.58 6.37
N LEU A 70 -5.72 -2.54 5.78
CA LEU A 70 -5.47 -2.48 4.33
C LEU A 70 -4.24 -3.28 3.90
N GLY A 71 -3.59 -3.99 4.83
CA GLY A 71 -2.39 -4.80 4.59
C GLY A 71 -2.49 -5.78 3.42
N PRO A 72 -3.65 -6.43 3.17
CA PRO A 72 -3.80 -7.37 2.05
C PRO A 72 -3.71 -6.74 0.66
N ILE A 73 -4.01 -5.44 0.54
CA ILE A 73 -4.06 -4.72 -0.74
C ILE A 73 -3.00 -3.61 -0.87
N THR A 74 -2.19 -3.40 0.17
CA THR A 74 -1.18 -2.34 0.21
C THR A 74 0.18 -2.88 -0.20
N LEU A 75 0.92 -2.12 -1.03
CA LEU A 75 2.29 -2.44 -1.42
C LEU A 75 3.25 -2.54 -0.22
N ALA A 76 4.04 -3.62 -0.14
CA ALA A 76 5.01 -3.85 0.93
C ALA A 76 6.27 -2.95 0.84
N GLY A 77 7.19 -3.12 1.79
CA GLY A 77 8.46 -2.40 1.86
C GLY A 77 8.60 -1.46 3.06
N CYS A 78 7.52 -1.22 3.82
CA CYS A 78 7.59 -0.47 5.07
C CYS A 78 7.93 -1.34 6.30
N GLY A 79 8.08 -2.66 6.12
CA GLY A 79 8.35 -3.60 7.21
C GLY A 79 7.19 -3.74 8.19
N ALA A 80 5.95 -3.63 7.71
CA ALA A 80 4.73 -3.71 8.50
C ALA A 80 4.77 -2.84 9.77
N ARG A 81 5.28 -1.60 9.65
CA ARG A 81 5.52 -0.72 10.80
C ARG A 81 4.26 -0.41 11.62
N CYS A 82 3.09 -0.33 10.99
CA CYS A 82 1.84 -0.09 11.72
C CYS A 82 1.43 -1.33 12.53
N PRO A 83 1.32 -2.54 11.94
CA PRO A 83 1.09 -3.78 12.71
C PRO A 83 2.10 -4.04 13.82
N SER A 84 3.39 -3.71 13.61
CA SER A 84 4.43 -3.86 14.64
C SER A 84 4.17 -3.05 15.92
N ARG A 85 3.32 -2.01 15.82
CA ARG A 85 2.93 -1.12 16.92
C ARG A 85 1.46 -1.31 17.34
N GLY A 86 0.83 -2.41 16.93
CA GLY A 86 -0.56 -2.71 17.28
C GLY A 86 -1.59 -1.86 16.54
N LEU A 87 -1.24 -1.30 15.39
CA LEU A 87 -2.16 -0.55 14.52
C LEU A 87 -2.43 -1.33 13.22
N TRP A 88 -3.60 -1.14 12.65
CA TRP A 88 -3.92 -1.60 11.30
C TRP A 88 -3.08 -0.86 10.24
N CYS A 89 -2.90 -1.50 9.07
CA CYS A 89 -2.19 -0.89 7.96
C CYS A 89 -3.07 0.17 7.30
N PHE A 90 -2.58 1.42 7.24
CA PHE A 90 -3.32 2.55 6.68
C PHE A 90 -3.31 2.62 5.15
N GLY A 91 -2.51 1.83 4.43
CA GLY A 91 -2.46 1.92 2.97
C GLY A 91 -1.58 3.03 2.39
N CYS A 92 -0.71 3.65 3.20
CA CYS A 92 0.06 4.83 2.78
C CYS A 92 1.11 4.61 1.67
N ARG A 93 1.40 3.37 1.30
CA ARG A 93 2.26 3.03 0.15
C ARG A 93 1.50 2.89 -1.17
N GLY A 94 0.18 2.98 -1.12
CA GLY A 94 -0.71 2.75 -2.26
C GLY A 94 -1.02 1.28 -2.48
N LEU A 95 -1.97 1.04 -3.40
CA LEU A 95 -2.34 -0.32 -3.81
C LEU A 95 -1.18 -1.03 -4.50
N ILE A 96 -1.11 -2.35 -4.28
CA ILE A 96 -0.29 -3.24 -5.10
C ILE A 96 -0.94 -3.41 -6.48
N GLU A 97 -0.12 -3.48 -7.53
CA GLU A 97 -0.60 -3.64 -8.92
C GLU A 97 -1.24 -5.02 -9.16
N ASP A 98 -0.61 -6.08 -8.66
CA ASP A 98 -1.09 -7.46 -8.81
C ASP A 98 -1.31 -8.11 -7.42
N PRO A 99 -2.40 -7.77 -6.72
CA PRO A 99 -2.74 -8.41 -5.45
C PRO A 99 -3.16 -9.86 -5.68
N ASN A 100 -2.70 -10.76 -4.82
CA ASN A 100 -3.33 -12.09 -4.71
C ASN A 100 -4.70 -11.96 -4.04
N VAL A 101 -5.70 -11.62 -4.85
CA VAL A 101 -7.09 -11.35 -4.41
C VAL A 101 -7.69 -12.57 -3.73
N ASN A 102 -7.38 -13.79 -4.18
CA ASN A 102 -7.91 -15.01 -3.58
C ASN A 102 -7.40 -15.19 -2.15
N ALA A 103 -6.09 -15.01 -1.92
CA ALA A 103 -5.53 -15.07 -0.58
C ALA A 103 -6.06 -13.95 0.33
N ALA A 104 -6.25 -12.74 -0.22
CA ALA A 104 -6.85 -11.64 0.52
C ALA A 104 -8.30 -11.95 0.92
N ARG A 105 -9.10 -12.50 0.01
CA ARG A 105 -10.50 -12.91 0.26
C ARG A 105 -10.60 -14.03 1.29
N GLU A 106 -9.79 -15.06 1.16
CA GLU A 106 -9.79 -16.18 2.11
C GLU A 106 -9.57 -15.69 3.55
N VAL A 107 -8.59 -14.80 3.76
CA VAL A 107 -8.33 -14.21 5.08
C VAL A 107 -9.46 -13.27 5.49
N MET A 108 -10.12 -12.57 4.58
CA MET A 108 -11.26 -11.71 4.94
C MET A 108 -12.49 -12.53 5.35
N ASP A 109 -12.80 -13.59 4.61
CA ASP A 109 -13.93 -14.47 4.85
C ASP A 109 -13.80 -15.17 6.22
N GLN A 110 -12.58 -15.59 6.58
CA GLN A 110 -12.28 -16.17 7.91
C GLN A 110 -12.68 -15.26 9.09
N TYR A 111 -12.65 -13.93 8.89
CA TYR A 111 -12.99 -12.95 9.93
C TYR A 111 -14.29 -12.20 9.61
N GLY A 112 -15.09 -12.69 8.66
CA GLY A 112 -16.37 -12.10 8.27
C GLY A 112 -16.25 -10.67 7.73
N LYS A 113 -15.16 -10.36 7.01
CA LYS A 113 -14.91 -9.04 6.41
C LYS A 113 -15.19 -9.05 4.92
N THR A 114 -15.60 -7.90 4.40
CA THR A 114 -16.01 -7.71 3.00
C THR A 114 -15.10 -6.69 2.29
N SER A 115 -15.08 -6.70 0.97
CA SER A 115 -14.35 -5.69 0.19
C SER A 115 -14.86 -4.27 0.46
N ALA A 116 -16.15 -4.11 0.78
CA ALA A 116 -16.72 -2.83 1.19
C ALA A 116 -16.10 -2.32 2.51
N ASP A 117 -15.75 -3.23 3.43
CA ASP A 117 -15.03 -2.85 4.65
C ASP A 117 -13.66 -2.26 4.31
N LEU A 118 -12.90 -2.85 3.38
CA LEU A 118 -11.62 -2.30 2.94
C LEU A 118 -11.81 -0.91 2.32
N GLN A 119 -12.78 -0.76 1.42
CA GLN A 119 -13.10 0.54 0.79
C GLN A 119 -13.42 1.60 1.85
N SER A 120 -14.15 1.25 2.92
CA SER A 120 -14.46 2.18 4.02
C SER A 120 -13.21 2.80 4.69
N ARG A 121 -12.05 2.14 4.59
CA ARG A 121 -10.78 2.60 5.16
C ARG A 121 -9.82 3.19 4.12
N MET A 122 -10.13 3.11 2.84
CA MET A 122 -9.28 3.64 1.77
C MET A 122 -9.33 5.17 1.67
N ALA A 123 -10.34 5.84 2.21
CA ALA A 123 -10.54 7.28 2.10
C ALA A 123 -9.30 8.15 2.42
N LEU A 124 -8.40 7.70 3.31
CA LEU A 124 -7.23 8.48 3.69
C LEU A 124 -6.12 8.51 2.62
N PHE A 125 -5.89 7.39 1.91
CA PHE A 125 -4.76 7.25 0.98
C PHE A 125 -5.17 6.72 -0.41
N GLY A 126 -6.41 6.29 -0.60
CA GLY A 126 -6.94 5.64 -1.81
C GLY A 126 -7.87 6.51 -2.65
N GLY A 127 -7.98 7.82 -2.37
CA GLY A 127 -9.00 8.69 -2.97
C GLY A 127 -9.08 8.72 -4.50
N GLN A 128 -7.98 8.50 -5.24
CA GLN A 128 -8.01 8.37 -6.70
C GLN A 128 -7.86 6.92 -7.20
N GLN A 129 -7.37 6.02 -6.35
CA GLN A 129 -7.18 4.60 -6.69
C GLN A 129 -8.50 3.81 -6.71
N GLU A 130 -9.57 4.35 -6.12
CA GLU A 130 -10.94 3.83 -6.25
C GLU A 130 -11.49 3.95 -7.68
N LEU A 131 -11.01 4.91 -8.49
CA LEU A 131 -11.55 5.22 -9.81
C LEU A 131 -10.94 4.37 -10.94
N SER A 132 -9.72 3.86 -10.78
CA SER A 132 -9.02 3.05 -11.80
C SER A 132 -9.31 1.55 -11.71
N HIS A 133 -9.88 1.09 -10.60
CA HIS A 133 -10.24 -0.32 -10.34
C HIS A 133 -11.68 -0.48 -9.86
N GLY A 134 -12.58 0.41 -10.31
CA GLY A 134 -14.02 0.26 -10.10
C GLY A 134 -14.50 -1.13 -10.54
N PRO A 135 -15.54 -1.68 -9.88
CA PRO A 135 -15.93 -3.07 -10.08
C PRO A 135 -16.33 -3.30 -11.54
N SER A 136 -15.66 -4.27 -12.17
CA SER A 136 -16.21 -5.00 -13.32
C SER A 136 -17.44 -5.79 -12.92
#